data_AF-A0A1C0ABL5-F1
#
_entry.id   AF-A0A1C0ABL5-F1
#
_cell.length_a   1.000
_cell.length_b   1.000
_cell.length_c   1.000
_cell.angle_alpha   90.00
_cell.angle_beta   90.00
_cell.angle_gamma   90.00
#
_symmetry.space_group_name_H-M   'P 1'
#
loop_
_entity.id
_entity.type
_entity.pdbx_description
1 polymer ?
#
loop_
_entity_poly.entity_id
_entity_poly.type
_entity_poly.pdbx_seq_one_letter_code
_entity_poly.pdbx_strand_id
1 'polypeptide(L)'
;MNLTLDYKLIERIDRMKRYLILICLMLIITSGVKVEAKGLINIEKTLEFKEGQWLNSYPVEWNYQAEIEYLNNKKTKGLATVLATIPSLGHAYAGDWERGRKFLYAEVIEAIIMMLSFNSDDDFDYKDPSRKEILGIISSIAFVGTKSWELLDAYRAAEITNAKLKHNISLKVHRGELKATADYKF
;
A
#
# COMPACT_ATOMS: atom_id res chain seq x y z
N MET A 1 26.75 0.51 45.35
CA MET A 1 26.95 -0.03 43.98
C MET A 1 25.58 -0.40 43.43
N ASN A 2 25.21 0.17 42.28
CA ASN A 2 23.85 0.45 41.81
C ASN A 2 23.10 -0.77 41.20
N LEU A 3 22.77 -1.77 42.02
CA LEU A 3 22.04 -2.97 41.56
C LEU A 3 20.65 -2.66 40.95
N THR A 4 20.00 -1.58 41.37
CA THR A 4 18.68 -1.15 40.86
C THR A 4 18.74 -0.48 39.49
N LEU A 5 19.89 0.10 39.12
CA LEU A 5 20.06 0.78 37.83
C LEU A 5 20.34 -0.23 36.71
N ASP A 6 21.05 -1.32 37.04
CA ASP A 6 21.31 -2.42 36.11
C ASP A 6 20.02 -3.17 35.72
N TYR A 7 19.12 -3.40 36.67
CA TYR A 7 17.89 -4.16 36.40
C TYR A 7 16.97 -3.46 35.38
N LYS A 8 16.76 -2.14 35.53
CA LYS A 8 15.97 -1.34 34.58
C LYS A 8 16.60 -1.30 33.18
N LEU A 9 17.93 -1.31 33.09
CA LEU A 9 18.63 -1.32 31.81
C LEU A 9 18.46 -2.66 31.09
N ILE A 10 18.58 -3.77 31.83
CA ILE A 10 18.38 -5.13 31.32
C ILE A 10 16.94 -5.30 30.79
N GLU A 11 15.94 -4.84 31.54
CA GLU A 11 14.53 -4.90 31.15
C GLU A 11 14.22 -4.05 29.89
N ARG A 12 14.90 -2.89 29.75
CA ARG A 12 14.81 -2.06 28.53
C ARG A 12 15.42 -2.75 27.32
N ILE A 13 16.59 -3.36 27.48
CA ILE A 13 17.26 -4.11 26.42
C ILE A 13 16.41 -5.30 25.98
N ASP A 14 15.75 -5.98 26.93
CA ASP A 14 14.93 -7.14 26.64
C ASP A 14 13.60 -6.77 25.93
N ARG A 15 13.00 -5.62 26.28
CA ARG A 15 11.90 -5.02 25.50
C ARG A 15 12.33 -4.67 24.08
N MET A 16 13.50 -4.03 23.90
CA MET A 16 14.01 -3.69 22.57
C MET A 16 14.27 -4.92 21.70
N LYS A 17 14.80 -6.01 22.27
CA LYS A 17 14.98 -7.28 21.56
C LYS A 17 13.67 -7.87 21.06
N ARG A 18 12.60 -7.80 21.86
CA ARG A 18 11.26 -8.25 21.46
C ARG A 18 10.70 -7.44 20.29
N TYR A 19 10.85 -6.12 20.31
CA TYR A 19 10.49 -5.28 19.16
C TYR A 19 11.30 -5.63 17.91
N LEU A 20 12.60 -5.90 18.05
CA LEU A 20 13.46 -6.29 16.93
C LEU A 20 13.02 -7.63 16.31
N ILE A 21 12.63 -8.61 17.14
CA ILE A 21 12.12 -9.91 16.69
C ILE A 21 10.79 -9.75 15.95
N LEU A 22 9.87 -8.90 16.46
CA LEU A 22 8.61 -8.60 15.79
C LEU A 22 8.81 -7.91 14.44
N ILE A 23 9.76 -6.98 14.35
CA ILE A 23 10.15 -6.32 13.09
C ILE A 23 10.72 -7.35 12.11
N CYS A 24 11.62 -8.23 12.56
CA CYS A 24 12.15 -9.31 11.71
C CYS A 24 11.05 -10.28 11.24
N LEU A 25 10.08 -10.62 12.10
CA LEU A 25 8.93 -11.45 11.72
C LEU A 25 8.03 -10.73 10.70
N MET A 26 7.78 -9.43 10.86
CA MET A 26 7.06 -8.65 9.84
C MET A 26 7.83 -8.61 8.50
N LEU A 27 9.15 -8.50 8.52
CA LEU A 27 10.00 -8.57 7.32
C LEU A 27 9.97 -9.97 6.67
N ILE A 28 9.88 -11.04 7.47
CA ILE A 28 9.72 -12.42 6.97
C ILE A 28 8.32 -12.63 6.38
N ILE A 29 7.27 -12.12 7.00
CA ILE A 29 5.89 -12.21 6.49
C ILE A 29 5.77 -11.43 5.16
N THR A 30 6.25 -10.18 5.12
CA THR A 30 6.25 -9.35 3.89
C THR A 30 7.07 -9.97 2.75
N SER A 31 8.15 -10.70 3.05
CA SER A 31 8.92 -11.48 2.06
C SER A 31 8.26 -12.82 1.68
N GLY A 32 7.43 -13.40 2.55
CA GLY A 32 6.66 -14.63 2.35
C GLY A 32 5.33 -14.48 1.61
N VAL A 33 4.80 -13.24 1.49
CA VAL A 33 3.57 -12.91 0.71
C VAL A 33 3.69 -13.26 -0.79
N LYS A 34 4.86 -13.72 -1.25
CA LYS A 34 5.05 -14.28 -2.60
C LYS A 34 4.29 -15.59 -2.86
N VAL A 35 3.75 -16.28 -1.86
CA VAL A 35 3.35 -17.70 -2.00
C VAL A 35 1.85 -17.94 -2.25
N GLU A 36 0.92 -17.02 -1.99
CA GLU A 36 -0.53 -17.31 -2.11
C GLU A 36 -1.33 -16.34 -3.01
N ALA A 37 -0.66 -15.68 -3.97
CA ALA A 37 -1.36 -14.85 -4.96
C ALA A 37 -2.38 -15.65 -5.82
N LYS A 38 -2.27 -16.97 -5.93
CA LYS A 38 -3.10 -17.78 -6.86
C LYS A 38 -4.59 -17.86 -6.53
N GLY A 39 -4.97 -17.76 -5.25
CA GLY A 39 -6.38 -17.83 -4.83
C GLY A 39 -7.11 -16.48 -4.97
N LEU A 40 -6.43 -15.39 -4.59
CA LEU A 40 -6.94 -14.01 -4.73
C LEU A 40 -7.08 -13.59 -6.21
N ILE A 41 -6.19 -14.06 -7.09
CA ILE A 41 -6.24 -13.82 -8.55
C ILE A 41 -7.59 -14.20 -9.18
N ASN A 42 -8.33 -15.17 -8.61
CA ASN A 42 -9.58 -15.65 -9.23
C ASN A 42 -10.80 -14.75 -8.92
N ILE A 43 -10.85 -14.17 -7.71
CA ILE A 43 -11.86 -13.17 -7.35
C ILE A 43 -11.51 -11.83 -8.01
N GLU A 44 -10.21 -11.52 -8.10
CA GLU A 44 -9.66 -10.36 -8.80
C GLU A 44 -10.02 -10.37 -10.29
N LYS A 45 -9.83 -11.50 -11.00
CA LYS A 45 -10.21 -11.65 -12.42
C LYS A 45 -11.69 -11.38 -12.69
N THR A 46 -12.57 -11.64 -11.74
CA THR A 46 -14.02 -11.41 -11.89
C THR A 46 -14.38 -9.92 -11.72
N LEU A 47 -13.61 -9.19 -10.91
CA LEU A 47 -13.72 -7.73 -10.75
C LEU A 47 -12.98 -6.99 -11.87
N GLU A 48 -11.79 -7.46 -12.27
CA GLU A 48 -11.03 -7.03 -13.45
C GLU A 48 -11.82 -7.26 -14.75
N PHE A 49 -12.68 -8.28 -14.85
CA PHE A 49 -13.52 -8.47 -16.03
C PHE A 49 -14.59 -7.38 -16.19
N LYS A 50 -15.01 -6.72 -15.10
CA LYS A 50 -15.93 -5.56 -15.17
C LYS A 50 -15.19 -4.22 -15.33
N GLU A 51 -14.00 -4.07 -14.76
CA GLU A 51 -13.22 -2.83 -14.88
C GLU A 51 -12.30 -2.79 -16.12
N GLY A 52 -11.91 -3.95 -16.64
CA GLY A 52 -10.99 -4.13 -17.77
C GLY A 52 -11.65 -4.21 -19.15
N GLN A 53 -12.98 -4.15 -19.25
CA GLN A 53 -13.64 -4.02 -20.56
C GLN A 53 -13.24 -2.75 -21.32
N TRP A 54 -12.74 -1.72 -20.63
CA TRP A 54 -12.17 -0.52 -21.24
C TRP A 54 -10.75 -0.70 -21.80
N LEU A 55 -10.02 -1.77 -21.42
CA LEU A 55 -8.61 -1.95 -21.82
C LEU A 55 -8.43 -2.44 -23.27
N ASN A 56 -9.49 -2.98 -23.89
CA ASN A 56 -9.42 -3.60 -25.22
C ASN A 56 -10.09 -2.80 -26.34
N SER A 57 -10.47 -1.54 -26.11
CA SER A 57 -11.37 -0.80 -27.01
C SER A 57 -10.81 0.51 -27.56
N TYR A 58 -9.58 0.59 -28.10
CA TYR A 58 -9.18 1.81 -28.82
C TYR A 58 -8.36 1.54 -30.10
N PRO A 59 -9.00 1.62 -31.28
CA PRO A 59 -8.32 1.69 -32.57
C PRO A 59 -8.10 3.17 -32.94
N VAL A 60 -7.28 3.90 -32.19
CA VAL A 60 -6.85 5.27 -32.53
C VAL A 60 -5.34 5.23 -32.73
N GLU A 61 -4.86 5.71 -33.89
CA GLU A 61 -3.44 5.82 -34.17
C GLU A 61 -2.76 6.67 -33.09
N TRP A 62 -1.99 6.00 -32.24
CA TRP A 62 -1.29 6.61 -31.13
C TRP A 62 -0.14 7.46 -31.68
N ASN A 63 -0.30 8.78 -31.69
CA ASN A 63 0.70 9.69 -32.24
C ASN A 63 1.80 10.02 -31.20
N TYR A 64 2.92 10.60 -31.68
CA TYR A 64 4.07 10.92 -30.83
C TYR A 64 3.72 11.84 -29.64
N GLN A 65 2.81 12.80 -29.84
CA GLN A 65 2.38 13.68 -28.75
C GLN A 65 1.60 12.95 -27.66
N ALA A 66 0.71 12.03 -28.05
CA ALA A 66 -0.01 11.17 -27.12
C ALA A 66 0.96 10.31 -26.29
N GLU A 67 2.04 9.83 -26.91
CA GLU A 67 3.10 9.10 -26.21
C GLU A 67 3.84 9.98 -25.20
N ILE A 68 4.27 11.18 -25.60
CA ILE A 68 4.94 12.11 -24.69
C ILE A 68 4.03 12.53 -23.52
N GLU A 69 2.75 12.84 -23.78
CA GLU A 69 1.80 13.19 -22.72
C GLU A 69 1.60 12.03 -21.75
N TYR A 70 1.49 10.80 -22.26
CA TYR A 70 1.40 9.61 -21.43
C TYR A 70 2.66 9.39 -20.60
N LEU A 71 3.85 9.44 -21.21
CA LEU A 71 5.13 9.23 -20.53
C LEU A 71 5.39 10.28 -19.45
N ASN A 72 4.99 11.53 -19.66
CA ASN A 72 5.16 12.62 -18.70
C ASN A 72 4.20 12.53 -17.51
N ASN A 73 3.02 11.92 -17.69
CA ASN A 73 1.97 11.91 -16.67
C ASN A 73 1.74 10.54 -16.03
N LYS A 74 2.28 9.46 -16.60
CA LYS A 74 2.11 8.10 -16.05
C LYS A 74 2.67 8.02 -14.63
N LYS A 75 1.95 7.32 -13.77
CA LYS A 75 2.35 7.01 -12.41
C LYS A 75 3.16 5.71 -12.39
N THR A 76 4.27 5.72 -11.68
CA THR A 76 5.09 4.52 -11.49
C THR A 76 4.44 3.65 -10.44
N LYS A 77 3.97 2.45 -10.83
CA LYS A 77 3.29 1.53 -9.90
C LYS A 77 4.14 1.17 -8.68
N GLY A 78 5.42 0.88 -8.90
CA GLY A 78 6.36 0.58 -7.80
C GLY A 78 6.57 1.77 -6.86
N LEU A 79 6.57 3.01 -7.37
CA LEU A 79 6.66 4.19 -6.51
C LEU A 79 5.39 4.38 -5.68
N ALA A 80 4.21 4.12 -6.25
CA ALA A 80 2.96 4.14 -5.49
C ALA A 80 2.99 3.13 -4.33
N THR A 81 3.47 1.90 -4.58
CA THR A 81 3.64 0.89 -3.53
C THR A 81 4.64 1.31 -2.46
N VAL A 82 5.81 1.85 -2.84
CA VAL A 82 6.80 2.32 -1.88
C VAL A 82 6.24 3.46 -1.01
N LEU A 83 5.51 4.40 -1.63
CA LEU A 83 4.89 5.52 -0.91
C LEU A 83 3.77 5.07 0.03
N ALA A 84 3.08 3.96 -0.25
CA ALA A 84 2.08 3.37 0.65
C ALA A 84 2.68 2.76 1.93
N THR A 85 4.01 2.71 2.09
CA THR A 85 4.61 2.43 3.42
C THR A 85 4.23 3.50 4.44
N ILE A 86 4.01 4.74 3.98
CA ILE A 86 3.40 5.79 4.77
C ILE A 86 1.89 5.77 4.45
N PRO A 87 1.01 5.73 5.47
CA PRO A 87 -0.43 5.68 5.28
C PRO A 87 -0.94 6.64 4.20
N SER A 88 -1.68 6.13 3.24
CA SER A 88 -2.38 6.81 2.14
C SER A 88 -1.52 7.50 1.08
N LEU A 89 -0.20 7.58 1.25
CA LEU A 89 0.66 8.34 0.34
C LEU A 89 0.78 7.70 -1.04
N GLY A 90 0.72 6.37 -1.12
CA GLY A 90 0.69 5.65 -2.40
C GLY A 90 -0.54 5.99 -3.24
N HIS A 91 -1.71 6.03 -2.61
CA HIS A 91 -2.97 6.43 -3.26
C HIS A 91 -3.00 7.91 -3.60
N ALA A 92 -2.47 8.78 -2.74
CA ALA A 92 -2.31 10.21 -3.03
C ALA A 92 -1.47 10.42 -4.30
N TYR A 93 -0.34 9.72 -4.41
CA TYR A 93 0.52 9.74 -5.59
C TYR A 93 -0.20 9.22 -6.85
N ALA A 94 -1.00 8.16 -6.69
CA ALA A 94 -1.86 7.64 -7.75
C ALA A 94 -3.04 8.56 -8.11
N GLY A 95 -3.29 9.64 -7.36
CA GLY A 95 -4.39 10.58 -7.59
C GLY A 95 -5.74 10.13 -7.04
N ASP A 96 -5.77 9.14 -6.14
CA ASP A 96 -6.98 8.61 -5.51
C ASP A 96 -6.95 8.79 -3.98
N TRP A 97 -6.93 10.05 -3.53
CA TRP A 97 -6.87 10.38 -2.11
C TRP A 97 -8.08 9.87 -1.32
N GLU A 98 -9.24 9.77 -1.96
CA GLU A 98 -10.45 9.27 -1.31
C GLU A 98 -10.31 7.81 -0.89
N ARG A 99 -9.71 6.97 -1.75
CA ARG A 99 -9.38 5.58 -1.42
C ARG A 99 -8.29 5.51 -0.35
N GLY A 100 -7.26 6.36 -0.47
CA GLY A 100 -6.19 6.47 0.52
C GLY A 100 -6.70 6.70 1.93
N ARG A 101 -7.51 7.74 2.17
CA ARG A 101 -7.99 8.14 3.51
C ARG A 101 -8.64 7.01 4.32
N LYS A 102 -9.24 6.02 3.66
CA LYS A 102 -9.83 4.84 4.32
C LYS A 102 -8.76 4.01 5.04
N PHE A 103 -7.60 3.83 4.41
CA PHE A 103 -6.44 3.18 5.01
C PHE A 103 -5.85 4.02 6.14
N LEU A 104 -5.71 5.35 5.96
CA LEU A 104 -5.24 6.23 7.03
C LEU A 104 -6.09 6.07 8.30
N TYR A 105 -7.41 6.10 8.17
CA TYR A 105 -8.29 5.95 9.33
C TYR A 105 -8.17 4.58 9.99
N ALA A 106 -8.14 3.50 9.20
CA ALA A 106 -7.99 2.15 9.73
C ALA A 106 -6.69 2.01 10.54
N GLU A 107 -5.57 2.47 9.97
CA GLU A 107 -4.26 2.33 10.58
C GLU A 107 -4.06 3.22 11.80
N VAL A 108 -4.66 4.42 11.81
CA VAL A 108 -4.68 5.28 13.00
C VAL A 108 -5.45 4.60 14.14
N ILE A 109 -6.60 3.99 13.84
CA ILE A 109 -7.41 3.28 14.85
C ILE A 109 -6.63 2.08 15.39
N GLU A 110 -6.05 1.26 14.51
CA GLU A 110 -5.23 0.11 14.88
C GLU A 110 -4.01 0.53 15.71
N ALA A 111 -3.33 1.62 15.33
CA ALA A 111 -2.21 2.16 16.08
C ALA A 111 -2.62 2.61 17.49
N ILE A 112 -3.77 3.29 17.63
CA ILE A 112 -4.30 3.69 18.93
C ILE A 112 -4.62 2.45 19.78
N ILE A 113 -5.28 1.43 19.22
CA ILE A 113 -5.62 0.20 19.95
C ILE A 113 -4.34 -0.51 20.40
N MET A 114 -3.33 -0.62 19.55
CA MET A 114 -2.02 -1.19 19.91
C MET A 114 -1.36 -0.38 21.04
N MET A 115 -1.31 0.95 20.93
CA MET A 115 -0.74 1.80 21.97
C MET A 115 -1.45 1.63 23.31
N LEU A 116 -2.79 1.58 23.32
CA LEU A 116 -3.56 1.37 24.55
C LEU A 116 -3.40 -0.05 25.13
N SER A 117 -3.18 -1.04 24.26
CA SER A 117 -3.04 -2.45 24.66
C SER A 117 -1.66 -2.78 25.23
N PHE A 118 -0.60 -2.14 24.73
CA PHE A 118 0.79 -2.38 25.15
C PHE A 118 1.35 -1.36 26.14
N ASN A 119 0.57 -0.35 26.54
CA ASN A 119 0.97 0.67 27.53
C ASN A 119 0.49 0.34 28.96
N SER A 120 0.26 -0.94 29.26
CA SER A 120 0.04 -1.42 30.63
C SER A 120 1.37 -1.79 31.27
N ASP A 121 1.53 -1.45 32.55
CA ASP A 121 2.70 -1.83 33.38
C ASP A 121 2.75 -3.33 33.72
N ASP A 122 1.79 -4.12 33.22
CA ASP A 122 1.72 -5.55 33.44
C ASP A 122 2.77 -6.27 32.58
N ASP A 123 3.56 -7.15 33.21
CA ASP A 123 4.50 -8.02 32.50
C ASP A 123 3.73 -9.00 31.61
N PHE A 124 4.05 -9.01 30.32
CA PHE A 124 3.39 -9.85 29.33
C PHE A 124 3.52 -11.34 29.66
N ASP A 125 2.41 -11.98 30.09
CA ASP A 125 2.36 -13.41 30.41
C ASP A 125 1.80 -14.22 29.23
N TYR A 126 2.68 -14.94 28.53
CA TYR A 126 2.29 -15.78 27.40
C TYR A 126 1.42 -16.99 27.79
N LYS A 127 1.37 -17.36 29.07
CA LYS A 127 0.60 -18.52 29.54
C LYS A 127 -0.85 -18.19 29.87
N ASP A 128 -1.12 -16.95 30.28
CA ASP A 128 -2.48 -16.46 30.55
C ASP A 128 -2.59 -14.99 30.12
N PRO A 129 -2.67 -14.75 28.79
CA PRO A 129 -2.61 -13.39 28.29
C PRO A 129 -3.83 -12.59 28.72
N SER A 130 -3.61 -11.39 29.23
CA SER A 130 -4.70 -10.51 29.62
C SER A 130 -5.55 -10.12 28.41
N ARG A 131 -6.81 -9.73 28.63
CA ARG A 131 -7.68 -9.25 27.54
C ARG A 131 -7.04 -8.11 26.73
N LYS A 132 -6.26 -7.24 27.38
CA LYS A 132 -5.55 -6.15 26.72
C LYS A 132 -4.45 -6.67 25.80
N GLU A 133 -3.70 -7.66 26.23
CA GLU A 133 -2.64 -8.29 25.43
C GLU A 133 -3.21 -9.00 24.21
N ILE A 134 -4.31 -9.73 24.37
CA ILE A 134 -5.03 -10.37 23.26
C ILE A 134 -5.48 -9.30 22.25
N LEU A 135 -6.05 -8.18 22.71
CA LEU A 135 -6.44 -7.07 21.84
C LEU A 135 -5.25 -6.44 21.12
N GLY A 136 -4.12 -6.29 21.80
CA GLY A 136 -2.87 -5.81 21.20
C GLY A 136 -2.39 -6.72 20.09
N ILE A 137 -2.36 -8.03 20.32
CA ILE A 137 -1.95 -9.04 19.33
C ILE A 137 -2.89 -9.01 18.11
N ILE A 138 -4.21 -9.03 18.34
CA ILE A 138 -5.21 -8.97 17.26
C ILE A 138 -5.03 -7.68 16.44
N SER A 139 -4.85 -6.55 17.12
CA SER A 139 -4.65 -5.26 16.45
C SER A 139 -3.35 -5.20 15.65
N SER A 140 -2.27 -5.85 16.12
CA SER A 140 -1.03 -5.96 15.34
C SER A 140 -1.19 -6.81 14.10
N ILE A 141 -1.91 -7.93 14.18
CA ILE A 141 -2.22 -8.78 13.02
C ILE A 141 -3.08 -8.00 12.02
N ALA A 142 -4.11 -7.30 12.51
CA ALA A 142 -4.96 -6.44 11.69
C ALA A 142 -4.13 -5.38 10.97
N PHE A 143 -3.25 -4.68 11.70
CA PHE A 143 -2.36 -3.66 11.13
C PHE A 143 -1.48 -4.19 10.00
N VAL A 144 -0.85 -5.36 10.19
CA VAL A 144 -0.03 -6.00 9.14
C VAL A 144 -0.88 -6.37 7.92
N GLY A 145 -2.09 -6.87 8.15
CA GLY A 145 -3.06 -7.18 7.10
C GLY A 145 -3.48 -5.94 6.31
N THR A 146 -3.91 -4.89 7.02
CA THR A 146 -4.30 -3.59 6.46
C THR A 146 -3.16 -2.99 5.64
N LYS A 147 -1.93 -3.01 6.17
CA LYS A 147 -0.73 -2.54 5.46
C LYS A 147 -0.43 -3.34 4.20
N SER A 148 -0.49 -4.66 4.28
CA SER A 148 -0.25 -5.52 3.11
C SER A 148 -1.29 -5.27 2.03
N TRP A 149 -2.55 -5.08 2.42
CA TRP A 149 -3.63 -4.72 1.51
C TRP A 149 -3.41 -3.34 0.88
N GLU A 150 -3.01 -2.33 1.67
CA GLU A 150 -2.73 -0.98 1.18
C GLU A 150 -1.64 -0.96 0.10
N LEU A 151 -0.56 -1.71 0.30
CA LEU A 151 0.56 -1.80 -0.65
C LEU A 151 0.10 -2.35 -2.02
N LEU A 152 -0.72 -3.40 -2.01
CA LEU A 152 -1.30 -4.00 -3.22
C LEU A 152 -2.31 -3.06 -3.87
N ASP A 153 -3.14 -2.42 -3.06
CA ASP A 153 -4.18 -1.53 -3.51
C ASP A 153 -3.62 -0.25 -4.14
N ALA A 154 -2.54 0.31 -3.59
CA ALA A 154 -1.82 1.45 -4.15
C ALA A 154 -1.17 1.13 -5.51
N TYR A 155 -0.65 -0.10 -5.67
CA TYR A 155 -0.15 -0.58 -6.97
C TYR A 155 -1.26 -0.56 -8.02
N ARG A 156 -2.43 -1.13 -7.68
CA ARG A 156 -3.59 -1.17 -8.57
C ARG A 156 -4.16 0.21 -8.84
N ALA A 157 -4.18 1.10 -7.84
CA ALA A 157 -4.62 2.47 -8.02
C ALA A 157 -3.77 3.19 -9.09
N ALA A 158 -2.45 3.04 -9.06
CA ALA A 158 -1.57 3.60 -10.09
C ALA A 158 -1.84 2.99 -11.48
N GLU A 159 -2.16 1.70 -11.57
CA GLU A 159 -2.55 1.04 -12.81
C GLU A 159 -3.85 1.59 -13.39
N ILE A 160 -4.88 1.71 -12.56
CA ILE A 160 -6.17 2.28 -12.94
C ILE A 160 -6.00 3.74 -13.39
N THR A 161 -5.20 4.53 -12.67
CA THR A 161 -4.89 5.91 -13.05
C THR A 161 -4.19 5.98 -14.40
N ASN A 162 -3.24 5.09 -14.67
CA ASN A 162 -2.57 5.04 -15.97
C ASN A 162 -3.52 4.61 -17.10
N ALA A 163 -4.44 3.68 -16.84
CA ALA A 163 -5.46 3.28 -17.80
C ALA A 163 -6.41 4.46 -18.12
N LYS A 164 -6.88 5.18 -17.09
CA LYS A 164 -7.69 6.41 -17.25
C LYS A 164 -6.93 7.49 -18.03
N LEU A 165 -5.64 7.67 -17.75
CA LEU A 165 -4.78 8.60 -18.48
C LEU A 165 -4.71 8.23 -19.97
N LYS A 166 -4.45 6.96 -20.30
CA LYS A 166 -4.43 6.50 -21.70
C LYS A 166 -5.76 6.75 -22.40
N HIS A 167 -6.87 6.43 -21.73
CA HIS A 167 -8.19 6.68 -22.27
C HIS A 167 -8.42 8.17 -22.56
N ASN A 168 -8.14 9.04 -21.59
CA ASN A 168 -8.30 10.49 -21.76
C ASN A 168 -7.44 11.02 -22.91
N ILE A 169 -6.19 10.56 -23.04
CA ILE A 169 -5.33 10.93 -24.16
C ILE A 169 -5.93 10.46 -25.49
N SER A 170 -6.44 9.23 -25.58
CA SER A 170 -7.09 8.74 -26.80
C SER A 170 -8.30 9.58 -27.22
N LEU A 171 -9.09 10.06 -26.25
CA LEU A 171 -10.20 10.99 -26.50
C LEU A 171 -9.69 12.34 -27.01
N LYS A 172 -8.61 12.88 -26.45
CA LYS A 172 -7.99 14.14 -26.93
C LYS A 172 -7.46 14.01 -28.36
N VAL A 173 -6.84 12.88 -28.71
CA VAL A 173 -6.40 12.59 -30.09
C VAL A 173 -7.61 12.56 -31.02
N HIS A 174 -8.67 11.83 -30.65
CA HIS A 174 -9.88 11.72 -31.48
C HIS A 174 -10.59 13.07 -31.69
N ARG A 175 -10.54 13.96 -30.71
CA ARG A 175 -11.07 15.33 -30.81
C ARG A 175 -10.17 16.30 -31.57
N GLY A 176 -8.97 15.88 -31.98
CA GLY A 176 -7.99 16.74 -32.63
C GLY A 176 -7.34 17.78 -31.71
N GLU A 177 -7.46 17.60 -30.38
CA GLU A 177 -6.84 18.47 -29.37
C GLU A 177 -5.32 18.25 -29.30
N LEU A 178 -4.87 17.03 -29.62
CA LEU A 178 -3.46 16.66 -29.79
C LEU A 178 -3.12 16.64 -31.28
N LYS A 179 -2.91 17.82 -31.87
CA LYS A 179 -2.53 17.96 -33.27
C LYS A 179 -1.12 17.44 -33.46
N ALA A 180 -0.89 16.52 -34.40
CA ALA A 180 0.45 16.11 -34.83
C ALA A 180 1.27 17.34 -35.29
N THR A 181 1.97 18.01 -34.38
CA THR A 181 2.93 19.04 -34.76
C THR A 181 4.24 18.35 -35.01
N ALA A 182 4.37 17.80 -36.21
CA ALA A 182 5.60 17.93 -36.96
C ALA A 182 5.33 17.59 -38.42
N ASP A 183 5.11 18.62 -39.22
CA ASP A 183 5.68 18.65 -40.56
C ASP A 183 7.21 18.55 -40.38
N TYR A 184 7.73 17.33 -40.25
CA TYR A 184 9.14 17.09 -40.48
C TYR A 184 9.35 17.22 -41.99
N LYS A 185 9.75 18.42 -42.42
CA LYS A 185 10.44 18.57 -43.71
C LYS A 185 11.77 17.82 -43.59
N PHE A 186 11.82 16.62 -44.17
CA PHE A 186 13.08 15.97 -44.54
C PHE A 186 13.78 16.77 -45.64
#